data_AF-A0AAN7QLU2-F1
#
_entry.id   AF-A0AAN7QLU2-F1
#
_cell.length_a   1.000
_cell.length_b   1.000
_cell.length_c   1.000
_cell.angle_alpha   90.00
_cell.angle_beta   90.00
_cell.angle_gamma   90.00
#
_symmetry.space_group_name_H-M   'P 1'
#
loop_
_entity.id
_entity.type
_entity.pdbx_description
1 polymer ?
#
loop_
_entity_poly.entity_id
_entity_poly.type
_entity_poly.pdbx_seq_one_letter_code
_entity_poly.pdbx_strand_id
1 'polypeptide(L)'
;MKNLLYTPTALGMGMKVDKTIIDTIETKRLLWHGHLERMEETRWPQKIWKWTPQGRRKRGRPTRTWFQEIQDAMATKELRQGDWWDRKRWKSRSEKRRQP
;
A
#
# COMPACT_ATOMS: atom_id res chain seq x y z
N MET A 1 -23.40 -53.80 -11.78
CA MET A 1 -22.90 -53.42 -10.43
C MET A 1 -22.28 -52.03 -10.56
N LYS A 2 -22.84 -51.02 -9.87
CA LYS A 2 -22.40 -49.62 -9.96
C LYS A 2 -21.33 -49.38 -8.89
N ASN A 3 -20.09 -49.15 -9.27
CA ASN A 3 -19.10 -48.57 -8.36
C ASN A 3 -19.22 -47.05 -8.44
N LEU A 4 -20.00 -46.50 -7.51
CA LEU A 4 -19.91 -45.11 -7.10
C LEU A 4 -18.63 -44.93 -6.25
N LEU A 5 -18.12 -43.69 -6.26
CA LEU A 5 -17.12 -43.06 -5.39
C LEU A 5 -15.67 -43.34 -5.85
N TYR A 6 -14.98 -42.42 -6.51
CA TYR A 6 -14.56 -41.12 -5.96
C TYR A 6 -14.40 -40.08 -7.09
N THR A 7 -15.28 -39.09 -7.16
CA THR A 7 -15.01 -37.85 -7.90
C THR A 7 -14.16 -36.97 -7.00
N PRO A 8 -13.02 -36.39 -7.45
CA PRO A 8 -12.41 -35.29 -6.75
C PRO A 8 -13.31 -34.06 -6.93
N THR A 9 -14.37 -34.00 -6.14
CA THR A 9 -15.28 -32.86 -6.04
C THR A 9 -14.51 -31.71 -5.43
N ALA A 10 -14.26 -30.70 -6.27
CA ALA A 10 -14.16 -29.29 -5.94
C ALA A 10 -14.16 -28.95 -4.43
N LEU A 11 -12.99 -28.95 -3.82
CA LEU A 11 -12.72 -28.11 -2.65
C LEU A 11 -11.61 -27.13 -2.99
N GLY A 12 -11.85 -26.35 -4.05
CA GLY A 12 -11.31 -24.99 -4.17
C GLY A 12 -11.97 -24.06 -3.14
N MET A 13 -12.01 -24.47 -1.87
CA MET A 13 -12.20 -23.52 -0.78
C MET A 13 -10.89 -22.76 -0.68
N GLY A 14 -10.74 -21.73 -1.51
CA GLY A 14 -9.65 -20.78 -1.41
C GLY A 14 -9.59 -20.32 0.05
N MET A 15 -8.51 -20.70 0.73
CA MET A 15 -8.24 -20.18 2.06
C MET A 15 -8.35 -18.67 1.93
N LYS A 16 -9.29 -18.05 2.65
CA LYS A 16 -9.28 -16.60 2.82
C LYS A 16 -8.04 -16.30 3.63
N VAL A 17 -6.89 -16.21 2.95
CA VAL A 17 -5.64 -15.77 3.56
C VAL A 17 -5.94 -14.39 4.11
N ASP A 18 -5.70 -14.18 5.40
CA ASP A 18 -5.88 -12.88 6.03
C ASP A 18 -4.98 -11.83 5.37
N LYS A 19 -5.26 -10.54 5.61
CA LYS A 19 -4.36 -9.48 5.13
C LYS A 19 -2.96 -9.75 5.70
N THR A 20 -1.95 -9.71 4.85
CA THR A 20 -0.57 -9.87 5.33
C THR A 20 -0.15 -8.65 6.15
N ILE A 21 0.89 -8.81 6.95
CA ILE A 21 1.49 -7.65 7.64
C ILE A 21 1.99 -6.60 6.64
N ILE A 22 2.48 -7.04 5.47
CA ILE A 22 2.94 -6.15 4.40
C ILE A 22 1.76 -5.33 3.85
N ASP A 23 0.61 -5.95 3.57
CA ASP A 23 -0.59 -5.24 3.13
C ASP A 23 -1.02 -4.17 4.14
N THR A 24 -0.93 -4.50 5.43
CA THR A 24 -1.29 -3.59 6.52
C THR A 24 -0.35 -2.39 6.57
N ILE A 25 0.96 -2.65 6.47
CA ILE A 25 1.98 -1.59 6.46
C ILE A 25 1.78 -0.67 5.24
N GLU A 26 1.62 -1.23 4.04
CA GLU A 26 1.39 -0.44 2.81
C GLU A 26 0.11 0.41 2.93
N THR A 27 -0.98 -0.17 3.43
CA THR A 27 -2.24 0.55 3.65
C THR A 27 -2.02 1.73 4.58
N LYS A 28 -1.35 1.52 5.72
CA LYS A 28 -1.09 2.59 6.70
C LYS A 28 -0.19 3.68 6.14
N ARG A 29 0.84 3.34 5.36
CA ARG A 29 1.69 4.31 4.67
C ARG A 29 0.90 5.19 3.72
N LEU A 30 0.04 4.61 2.87
CA LEU A 30 -0.78 5.38 1.93
C LEU A 30 -1.78 6.28 2.66
N LEU A 31 -2.44 5.78 3.70
CA LEU A 31 -3.34 6.61 4.52
C LEU A 31 -2.61 7.80 5.13
N TRP A 32 -1.39 7.59 5.65
CA TRP A 32 -0.55 8.65 6.17
C TRP A 32 -0.09 9.64 5.10
N HIS A 33 0.34 9.16 3.93
CA HIS A 33 0.70 10.02 2.80
C HIS A 33 -0.48 10.90 2.37
N GLY A 34 -1.66 10.32 2.19
CA GLY A 34 -2.84 11.11 1.86
C GLY A 34 -3.17 12.14 2.94
N HIS A 35 -2.90 11.83 4.22
CA HIS A 35 -3.05 12.80 5.30
C HIS A 35 -2.04 13.95 5.19
N LEU A 36 -0.76 13.66 4.89
CA LEU A 36 0.27 14.66 4.63
C LEU A 36 -0.10 15.58 3.46
N GLU A 37 -0.49 15.03 2.32
CA GLU A 37 -0.84 15.83 1.13
C GLU A 37 -2.06 16.75 1.35
N ARG A 38 -2.97 16.38 2.25
CA ARG A 38 -4.10 17.24 2.66
C ARG A 38 -3.76 18.18 3.82
N MET A 39 -2.61 17.99 4.45
CA MET A 39 -2.15 18.82 5.55
C MET A 39 -1.64 20.15 5.00
N GLU A 40 -1.98 21.25 5.69
CA GLU A 40 -1.48 22.57 5.35
C GLU A 40 0.06 22.61 5.37
N GLU A 41 0.66 23.29 4.39
CA GLU A 41 2.11 23.37 4.22
C GLU A 41 2.84 24.08 5.36
N THR A 42 2.14 24.92 6.13
CA THR A 42 2.72 25.61 7.29
C THR A 42 3.08 24.65 8.43
N ARG A 43 2.47 23.46 8.47
CA ARG A 43 2.65 22.48 9.54
C ARG A 43 3.98 21.73 9.44
N TRP A 44 4.61 21.53 10.59
CA TRP A 44 5.93 20.88 10.70
C TRP A 44 6.03 19.50 10.02
N PRO A 45 5.07 18.56 10.16
CA PRO A 45 5.16 17.27 9.47
C PRO A 45 5.26 17.42 7.95
N GLN A 46 4.50 18.35 7.38
CA GLN A 46 4.50 18.60 5.93
C GLN A 46 5.80 19.28 5.47
N LYS A 47 6.34 20.21 6.26
CA LYS A 47 7.65 20.83 6.00
C LYS A 47 8.78 19.81 6.02
N ILE A 48 8.82 18.94 7.04
CA ILE A 48 9.83 17.89 7.17
C ILE A 48 9.70 16.88 6.03
N TRP A 49 8.47 16.54 5.64
CA TRP A 49 8.21 15.65 4.52
C TRP A 49 8.73 16.21 3.19
N LYS A 50 8.44 17.48 2.89
CA LYS A 50 8.92 18.16 1.67
C LYS A 50 10.42 18.42 1.67
N TRP A 51 11.05 18.47 2.84
CA TRP A 51 12.48 18.74 2.94
C TRP A 51 13.33 17.58 2.41
N THR A 52 14.13 17.87 1.39
CA THR A 52 15.11 16.92 0.84
C THR A 52 16.49 17.23 1.41
N PRO A 53 17.09 16.33 2.21
CA PRO A 53 18.42 16.55 2.77
C PRO A 53 19.47 16.57 1.66
N GLN A 54 20.34 17.58 1.69
CA GLN A 54 21.43 17.74 0.74
C GLN A 54 22.58 16.77 1.06
N GLY A 55 23.25 16.28 0.02
CA GLY A 55 24.45 15.43 0.14
C GLY A 55 24.20 13.92 -0.01
N ARG A 56 25.29 13.15 0.09
CA ARG A 56 25.27 11.70 -0.11
C ARG A 56 24.72 10.98 1.13
N ARG A 57 23.79 10.03 0.93
CA ARG A 57 23.29 9.16 2.01
C ARG A 57 24.45 8.33 2.58
N LYS A 58 24.57 8.31 3.91
CA LYS A 58 25.59 7.53 4.62
C LYS A 58 25.44 6.03 4.33
N ARG A 59 26.56 5.31 4.32
CA ARG A 59 26.62 3.85 4.18
C ARG A 59 25.80 3.19 5.31
N GLY A 60 25.10 2.10 5.00
CA GLY A 60 24.24 1.38 5.94
C GLY A 60 22.78 1.85 5.99
N ARG A 61 22.45 3.03 5.43
CA ARG A 61 21.06 3.43 5.30
C ARG A 61 20.38 2.63 4.19
N PRO A 62 19.13 2.16 4.38
CA PRO A 62 18.37 1.53 3.31
C PRO A 62 18.37 2.38 2.04
N THR A 63 18.59 1.72 0.90
CA THR A 63 18.58 2.33 -0.43
C THR A 63 17.20 2.83 -0.79
N ARG A 64 16.16 2.03 -0.52
CA ARG A 64 14.76 2.45 -0.71
C ARG A 64 14.38 3.54 0.29
N THR A 65 13.80 4.60 -0.24
CA THR A 65 13.24 5.70 0.55
C THR A 65 11.75 5.48 0.79
N TRP A 66 11.21 6.08 1.84
CA TRP A 66 9.77 6.03 2.11
C TRP A 66 8.94 6.59 0.94
N PHE A 67 9.43 7.63 0.26
CA PHE A 67 8.79 8.17 -0.94
C PHE A 67 8.74 7.17 -2.10
N GLN A 68 9.83 6.45 -2.36
CA GLN A 68 9.84 5.39 -3.37
C GLN A 68 8.84 4.28 -3.02
N GLU A 69 8.80 3.85 -1.76
CA GLU A 69 7.81 2.84 -1.33
C GLU A 69 6.37 3.31 -1.50
N ILE A 70 6.09 4.60 -1.28
CA ILE A 70 4.77 5.18 -1.55
C ILE A 70 4.46 5.14 -3.04
N GLN A 71 5.39 5.58 -3.89
CA GLN A 71 5.22 5.58 -5.35
C GLN A 71 4.94 4.16 -5.86
N ASP A 72 5.69 3.18 -5.38
CA ASP A 72 5.50 1.77 -5.74
C ASP A 72 4.13 1.25 -5.28
N ALA A 73 3.70 1.60 -4.07
CA ALA A 73 2.39 1.22 -3.54
C ALA A 73 1.24 1.91 -4.29
N MET A 74 1.41 3.17 -4.68
CA MET A 74 0.45 3.90 -5.51
C MET A 74 0.32 3.27 -6.88
N ALA A 75 1.44 2.97 -7.55
CA ALA A 75 1.45 2.30 -8.85
C ALA A 75 0.77 0.93 -8.79
N THR A 76 1.12 0.11 -7.78
CA THR A 76 0.52 -1.21 -7.56
C THR A 76 -1.00 -1.14 -7.35
N LYS A 77 -1.50 -0.05 -6.74
CA LYS A 77 -2.91 0.15 -6.44
C LYS A 77 -3.61 1.12 -7.39
N GLU A 78 -3.00 1.41 -8.55
CA GLU A 78 -3.51 2.30 -9.60
C GLU A 78 -4.01 3.66 -9.04
N LEU A 79 -3.30 4.16 -8.03
CA LEU A 79 -3.53 5.49 -7.46
C LEU A 79 -2.67 6.51 -8.20
N ARG A 80 -3.29 7.62 -8.57
CA ARG A 80 -2.63 8.75 -9.24
C ARG A 80 -2.38 9.90 -8.27
N GLN A 81 -1.50 10.80 -8.67
CA GLN A 81 -1.28 12.06 -7.94
C GLN A 81 -2.61 12.83 -7.83
N GLY A 82 -2.93 13.35 -6.65
CA GLY A 82 -4.19 14.06 -6.40
C GLY A 82 -5.36 13.17 -5.98
N ASP A 83 -5.29 11.85 -6.14
CA ASP A 83 -6.36 10.93 -5.72
C ASP A 83 -6.63 11.00 -4.21
N TRP A 84 -5.68 11.50 -3.42
CA TRP A 84 -5.85 11.74 -1.99
C TRP A 84 -6.90 12.80 -1.66
N TRP A 85 -7.32 13.66 -2.61
CA TRP A 85 -8.41 14.60 -2.37
C TRP A 85 -9.77 13.88 -2.21
N ASP A 86 -9.96 12.77 -2.92
CA ASP A 86 -11.09 11.87 -2.69
C ASP A 86 -10.78 10.87 -1.57
N ARG A 87 -11.23 11.19 -0.35
CA ARG A 87 -11.00 10.34 0.83
C ARG A 87 -11.57 8.93 0.68
N LYS A 88 -12.72 8.78 0.01
CA LYS A 88 -13.39 7.47 -0.13
C LYS A 88 -12.58 6.59 -1.09
N ARG A 89 -12.23 7.14 -2.24
CA ARG A 89 -11.40 6.45 -3.24
C ARG A 89 -10.02 6.13 -2.68
N TRP A 90 -9.37 7.10 -2.03
CA TRP A 90 -8.05 6.91 -1.43
C TRP A 90 -8.04 5.76 -0.42
N LYS A 91 -9.02 5.73 0.51
CA LYS A 91 -9.14 4.66 1.51
C LYS A 91 -9.41 3.31 0.84
N SER A 92 -10.41 3.25 -0.04
CA SER A 92 -10.83 2.00 -0.70
C SER A 92 -9.70 1.37 -1.52
N ARG A 93 -8.99 2.17 -2.33
CA ARG A 93 -7.85 1.68 -3.13
C ARG A 93 -6.66 1.28 -2.25
N SER A 94 -6.35 2.05 -1.21
CA SER A 94 -5.25 1.73 -0.27
C SER A 94 -5.45 0.38 0.42
N GLU A 95 -6.70 0.05 0.76
CA GLU A 95 -7.06 -1.21 1.43
C GLU A 95 -7.17 -2.42 0.47
N LYS A 96 -7.19 -2.18 -0.85
CA LYS A 96 -7.24 -3.25 -1.86
C LYS A 96 -5.97 -4.10 -1.77
N ARG A 97 -6.12 -5.41 -1.77
CA ARG A 97 -4.97 -6.34 -1.75
C ARG A 97 -4.13 -6.18 -3.01
N ARG A 98 -2.83 -6.35 -2.87
CA ARG A 98 -1.92 -6.54 -4.00
C ARG A 98 -2.33 -7.82 -4.74
N GLN A 99 -2.59 -7.72 -6.05
CA GLN A 99 -2.74 -8.93 -6.86
C GLN A 99 -1.34 -9.44 -7.21
N PRO A 100 -1.11 -10.78 -7.12
CA PRO A 100 0.16 -11.37 -7.49
C PRO A 100 0.49 -11.16 -8.97
#